data_AF-A0A2E6H8I0-F1
#
_entry.id   AF-A0A2E6H8I0-F1
#
_cell.length_a   1.000
_cell.length_b   1.000
_cell.length_c   1.000
_cell.angle_alpha   90.00
_cell.angle_beta   90.00
_cell.angle_gamma   90.00
#
_symmetry.space_group_name_H-M   'P 1'
#
loop_
_entity.id
_entity.type
_entity.pdbx_description
1 polymer ?
#
loop_
_entity_poly.entity_id
_entity_poly.type
_entity_poly.pdbx_seq_one_letter_code
_entity_poly.pdbx_strand_id
1 'polypeptide(L)' 'MEIKVGDLVKPSCIGGAYPEINETWIGIVIGWDLRGDSADPVVMWNDRFPSEVEYKEQLEVINESR' A
#
# COMPACT_ATOMS: atom_id res chain seq x y z
N MET A 1 6.80 3.33 12.22
CA MET A 1 7.31 2.05 11.70
C MET A 1 7.66 2.27 10.25
N GLU A 2 8.72 1.63 9.75
CA GLU A 2 9.16 1.77 8.37
C GLU A 2 8.51 0.68 7.52
N ILE A 3 7.80 1.06 6.45
CA ILE A 3 7.19 0.13 5.48
C ILE A 3 8.30 -0.58 4.71
N LYS A 4 8.19 -1.88 4.45
CA LYS A 4 9.11 -2.65 3.59
C LYS A 4 8.40 -3.68 2.70
N VAL A 5 9.14 -4.19 1.71
CA VAL A 5 8.66 -5.24 0.80
C VAL A 5 8.25 -6.48 1.60
N GLY A 6 7.07 -7.00 1.31
CA GLY A 6 6.46 -8.15 1.99
C GLY A 6 5.52 -7.77 3.12
N ASP A 7 5.53 -6.52 3.59
CA ASP A 7 4.57 -6.07 4.60
C ASP A 7 3.15 -6.09 4.06
N LEU A 8 2.20 -6.50 4.91
CA LEU A 8 0.78 -6.33 4.63
C LEU A 8 0.33 -4.95 5.11
N VAL A 9 -0.37 -4.26 4.22
CA VAL A 9 -0.85 -2.91 4.43
C VAL A 9 -2.35 -2.84 4.17
N LYS A 10 -2.98 -1.82 4.75
CA LYS A 10 -4.32 -1.37 4.37
C LYS A 10 -4.29 0.15 4.13
N PRO A 11 -5.28 0.70 3.42
CA PRO A 11 -5.50 2.13 3.39
C PRO A 11 -5.59 2.74 4.79
N SER A 12 -4.85 3.82 5.03
CA SER A 12 -5.08 4.68 6.18
C SER A 12 -6.38 5.45 5.95
N CYS A 13 -7.17 5.66 6.99
CA CYS A 13 -8.41 6.44 6.92
C CYS A 13 -8.20 7.93 6.62
N ILE A 14 -6.94 8.36 6.43
CA ILE A 14 -6.52 9.72 6.16
C ILE A 14 -6.38 9.88 4.64
N GLY A 15 -7.49 9.98 3.91
CA GLY A 15 -7.38 10.25 2.46
C GLY A 15 -8.57 9.91 1.56
N GLY A 16 -9.62 9.25 2.06
CA GLY A 16 -10.96 9.24 1.45
C GLY A 16 -11.14 8.81 -0.02
N ALA A 17 -10.12 8.27 -0.70
CA ALA A 17 -10.18 7.97 -2.13
C ALA A 17 -10.45 6.50 -2.47
N TYR A 18 -10.35 5.59 -1.50
CA TYR A 18 -10.73 4.20 -1.74
C TYR A 18 -12.26 4.13 -1.75
N PRO A 19 -12.88 3.65 -2.85
CA PRO A 19 -14.32 3.58 -2.95
C PRO A 19 -14.89 2.83 -1.73
N GLU A 20 -16.05 3.29 -1.23
CA GLU A 20 -16.84 2.70 -0.14
C GLU A 20 -17.38 1.30 -0.48
N ILE A 21 -16.54 0.44 -1.06
CA ILE A 21 -16.83 -0.96 -1.22
C ILE A 21 -16.66 -1.55 0.18
N ASN A 22 -17.65 -2.30 0.66
CA ASN A 22 -17.60 -3.07 1.91
C ASN A 22 -16.51 -4.17 1.91
N GLU A 23 -15.45 -3.99 1.12
CA GLU A 23 -14.32 -4.88 0.94
C GLU A 23 -13.15 -4.38 1.78
N THR A 24 -12.60 -5.26 2.60
CA THR A 24 -11.39 -4.97 3.35
C THR A 24 -10.21 -4.99 2.38
N TRP A 25 -9.67 -3.82 2.06
CA TRP A 25 -8.48 -3.68 1.22
C TRP A 25 -7.24 -4.09 2.03
N ILE A 26 -6.68 -5.25 1.70
CA ILE A 26 -5.40 -5.73 2.22
C ILE A 26 -4.47 -5.87 1.02
N GLY A 27 -3.37 -5.13 1.04
CA GLY A 27 -2.33 -5.17 0.02
C GLY A 27 -1.03 -5.73 0.58
N ILE A 28 -0.16 -6.19 -0.30
CA ILE A 28 1.22 -6.52 0.02
C ILE A 28 2.16 -5.58 -0.72
N VAL A 29 3.15 -5.05 -0.01
CA VAL A 29 4.20 -4.23 -0.63
C VAL A 29 5.10 -5.14 -1.45
N ILE A 30 5.19 -4.90 -2.76
CA ILE A 30 5.97 -5.73 -3.70
C ILE A 30 7.24 -5.04 -4.19
N GLY A 31 7.39 -3.75 -3.92
CA GLY A 31 8.55 -2.99 -4.36
C GLY A 31 8.46 -1.51 -4.05
N TRP A 32 9.30 -0.74 -4.74
CA TRP A 32 9.42 0.71 -4.60
C TRP A 32 9.55 1.35 -5.99
N ASP A 33 8.80 2.42 -6.22
CA ASP A 33 9.00 3.30 -7.36
C ASP A 33 9.99 4.41 -6.97
N LEU A 34 11.02 4.59 -7.80
CA LEU A 34 12.12 5.54 -7.58
C LEU A 34 12.11 6.68 -8.61
N ARG A 35 11.04 6.82 -9.40
CA ARG A 35 10.95 7.82 -10.47
C ARG A 35 10.67 9.24 -9.96
N GLY A 36 10.28 9.41 -8.69
CA GLY A 36 10.01 10.69 -8.05
C GLY A 36 11.12 11.16 -7.09
N ASP A 37 10.85 12.27 -6.38
CA ASP A 37 11.74 12.80 -5.34
C ASP A 37 11.74 11.93 -4.06
N SER A 38 10.74 11.05 -3.92
CA SER A 38 10.62 10.04 -2.86
C SER A 38 10.54 8.64 -3.44
N ALA A 39 11.03 7.67 -2.65
CA ALA A 39 10.77 6.26 -2.91
C ALA A 39 9.37 5.90 -2.39
N ASP A 40 8.44 5.67 -3.31
CA ASP A 40 7.03 5.39 -3.02
C ASP A 40 6.76 3.88 -3.12
N PRO A 41 6.00 3.29 -2.18
CA PRO A 41 5.74 1.86 -2.17
C PRO A 41 4.87 1.44 -3.37
N VAL A 42 5.20 0.28 -3.94
CA VAL A 42 4.34 -0.40 -4.92
C VAL A 42 3.58 -1.51 -4.19
N VAL A 43 2.25 -1.48 -4.29
CA VAL A 43 1.35 -2.40 -3.58
C VAL A 43 0.57 -3.25 -4.56
N MET A 44 0.54 -4.55 -4.31
CA MET A 44 -0.40 -5.47 -4.94
C MET A 44 -1.63 -5.58 -4.05
N TRP A 45 -2.76 -5.05 -4.49
CA TRP A 45 -4.01 -5.09 -3.74
C TRP A 45 -4.82 -6.35 -4.07
N ASN A 46 -4.93 -6.70 -5.34
CA ASN A 46 -5.61 -7.90 -5.85
C ASN A 46 -5.32 -8.08 -7.35
N ASP A 47 -5.92 -9.09 -7.98
CA ASP A 47 -5.73 -9.40 -9.40
C ASP A 47 -6.15 -8.26 -10.36
N ARG A 48 -7.03 -7.35 -9.94
CA ARG A 48 -7.42 -6.18 -10.74
C ARG A 48 -6.43 -5.01 -10.58
N PHE A 49 -5.78 -4.92 -9.43
CA PHE A 49 -4.82 -3.87 -9.08
C PHE A 49 -3.50 -4.51 -8.61
N PRO A 50 -2.74 -5.12 -9.54
CA PRO A 50 -1.60 -5.95 -9.19
C PRO A 50 -0.35 -5.16 -8.81
N SER A 51 -0.28 -3.86 -9.14
CA SER A 51 0.90 -3.02 -8.91
C SER A 51 0.56 -1.53 -8.94
N GLU A 52 -0.02 -1.03 -7.85
CA GLU A 52 -0.31 0.40 -7.69
C GLU A 52 0.81 1.11 -6.93
N VAL A 53 1.17 2.32 -7.36
CA VAL A 53 2.10 3.18 -6.61
C VAL A 53 1.27 3.97 -5.60
N GLU A 54 1.62 3.84 -4.32
CA GLU A 54 0.86 4.41 -3.21
C GLU A 54 1.73 5.40 -2.42
N TYR A 55 1.11 6.34 -1.73
CA TYR A 55 1.83 7.25 -0.83
C TYR A 55 1.97 6.61 0.55
N LYS A 56 3.15 6.75 1.18
CA LYS A 56 3.43 6.16 2.51
C LYS A 56 2.43 6.59 3.56
N GLU A 57 1.99 7.83 3.51
CA GLU A 57 1.05 8.45 4.45
C GLU A 57 -0.36 7.87 4.34
N GLN A 58 -0.68 7.25 3.19
CA GLN A 58 -1.96 6.61 2.91
C GLN A 58 -1.99 5.13 3.28
N LEU A 59 -0.90 4.59 3.83
CA LEU A 59 -0.80 3.18 4.18
C LEU A 59 -0.61 2.99 5.69
N GLU A 60 -1.31 2.00 6.23
CA GLU A 60 -1.09 1.49 7.58
C GLU A 60 -0.57 0.05 7.49
N VAL A 61 0.59 -0.22 8.10
CA VAL A 61 1.14 -1.58 8.22
C VAL A 61 0.32 -2.36 9.24
N ILE A 62 -0.23 -3.49 8.81
CA ILE A 62 -1.03 -4.40 9.65
C ILE A 62 -0.34 -5.73 9.91
N ASN A 63 0.68 -6.09 9.11
CA ASN A 63 1.56 -7.21 9.37
C ASN A 63 2.95 -6.93 8.80
N GLU A 64 3.98 -7.05 9.63
CA GLU A 64 5.35 -6.88 9.18
C GLU A 64 5.89 -8.20 8.62
N SER A 65 6.48 -8.12 7.44
CA SER A 65 7.38 -9.17 6.95
C SER A 65 8.60 -9.31 7.86
N ARG A 66 9.16 -10.51 7.92
CA ARG A 66 10.35 -10.86 8.69
C ARG A 66 11.62 -10.78 7.85
#